data_AF-A0A8E0WVK2-F1
#
_entry.id   AF-A0A8E0WVK2-F1
#
_cell.length_a   1.000
_cell.length_b   1.000
_cell.length_c   1.000
_cell.angle_alpha   90.00
_cell.angle_beta   90.00
_cell.angle_gamma   90.00
#
_symmetry.space_group_name_H-M   'P 1'
#
loop_
_entity.id
_entity.type
_entity.pdbx_description
1 polymer ?
#
loop_
_entity_poly.entity_id
_entity_poly.type
_entity_poly.pdbx_seq_one_letter_code
_entity_poly.pdbx_strand_id
1 'polypeptide(L)'
;MIGKILGAIAGERAAKHVRGLGGPGGALFGAGAAALIRRLGPLGLVAVAVGGYALKRHLDAKSAEQPADGQDNEMPADEAGQPGQP
;
A
#
# COMPACT_ATOMS: atom_id res chain seq x y z
N MET A 1 -20.20 17.03 6.14
CA MET A 1 -19.00 17.90 6.16
C MET A 1 -17.76 17.14 6.64
N ILE A 2 -17.82 16.46 7.78
CA ILE A 2 -16.70 15.69 8.38
C ILE A 2 -16.06 14.65 7.43
N GLY A 3 -16.85 13.97 6.61
CA GLY A 3 -16.30 13.01 5.63
C GLY A 3 -15.37 13.62 4.58
N LYS A 4 -15.54 14.92 4.25
CA LYS A 4 -14.66 15.62 3.30
C LYS A 4 -13.30 15.94 3.93
N ILE A 5 -13.28 16.24 5.23
CA ILE A 5 -12.05 16.57 5.97
C ILE A 5 -11.21 15.30 6.19
N LEU A 6 -11.84 14.21 6.63
CA LEU A 6 -11.17 12.91 6.77
C LEU A 6 -10.65 12.39 5.43
N GLY A 7 -11.45 12.54 4.37
CA GLY A 7 -11.04 12.18 3.01
C GLY A 7 -9.86 13.02 2.50
N ALA A 8 -9.82 14.32 2.82
CA ALA A 8 -8.72 15.19 2.44
C ALA A 8 -7.42 14.81 3.16
N ILE A 9 -7.48 14.50 4.46
CA ILE A 9 -6.30 14.11 5.26
C ILE A 9 -5.75 12.76 4.80
N ALA A 10 -6.63 11.77 4.57
CA ALA A 10 -6.23 10.48 4.03
C ALA A 10 -5.66 10.61 2.61
N GLY A 11 -6.28 11.46 1.79
CA GLY A 11 -5.82 11.77 0.43
C GLY A 11 -4.46 12.45 0.39
N GLU A 12 -4.20 13.39 1.31
CA GLU A 12 -2.92 14.08 1.43
C GLU A 12 -1.78 13.12 1.78
N ARG A 13 -2.00 12.20 2.74
CA ARG A 13 -1.00 11.18 3.09
C ARG A 13 -0.73 10.21 1.96
N ALA A 14 -1.78 9.78 1.25
CA ALA A 14 -1.63 8.93 0.07
C ALA A 14 -0.83 9.65 -1.02
N ALA A 15 -1.17 10.91 -1.32
CA ALA A 15 -0.48 11.75 -2.30
C ALA A 15 1.02 11.92 -2.02
N LYS A 16 1.40 12.05 -0.73
CA LYS A 16 2.80 12.16 -0.32
C LYS A 16 3.61 10.88 -0.59
N HIS A 17 3.00 9.70 -0.43
CA HIS A 17 3.67 8.41 -0.66
C HIS A 17 3.66 7.96 -2.13
N VAL A 18 2.67 8.40 -2.93
CA VAL A 18 2.56 8.04 -4.36
C VAL A 18 3.25 9.04 -5.31
N ARG A 19 4.01 10.01 -4.79
CA ARG A 19 4.70 11.06 -5.57
C ARG A 19 5.65 10.53 -6.66
N GLY A 20 6.02 9.24 -6.63
CA GLY A 20 6.79 8.55 -7.67
C GLY A 20 5.99 7.65 -8.64
N LEU A 21 4.69 7.43 -8.40
CA LEU A 21 3.80 6.63 -9.27
C LEU A 21 3.01 7.51 -10.28
N GLY A 22 3.18 8.83 -10.23
CA GLY A 22 2.42 9.85 -10.95
C GLY A 22 2.78 10.05 -12.44
N GLY A 23 3.19 9.00 -13.14
CA GLY A 23 3.36 9.06 -14.59
C GLY A 23 2.01 9.16 -15.33
N PRO A 24 2.01 9.47 -16.64
CA PRO A 24 0.79 9.59 -17.44
C PRO A 24 -0.13 8.37 -17.35
N GLY A 25 0.44 7.16 -17.28
CA GLY A 25 -0.30 5.92 -17.11
C GLY A 25 -1.01 5.83 -15.77
N GLY A 26 -0.37 6.23 -14.67
CA GLY A 26 -0.96 6.25 -13.33
C GLY A 26 -2.05 7.30 -13.19
N ALA A 27 -1.90 8.46 -13.85
CA ALA A 27 -2.91 9.52 -13.87
C ALA A 27 -4.16 9.10 -14.68
N LEU A 28 -3.99 8.51 -15.87
CA LEU A 28 -5.10 8.03 -16.68
C LEU A 28 -5.83 6.88 -16.00
N PHE A 29 -5.10 5.94 -15.42
CA PHE A 29 -5.70 4.84 -14.67
C PHE A 29 -6.42 5.33 -13.42
N GLY A 30 -5.80 6.25 -12.67
CA GLY A 30 -6.40 6.89 -11.50
C GLY A 30 -7.66 7.69 -11.84
N ALA A 31 -7.64 8.45 -12.94
CA ALA A 31 -8.81 9.20 -13.42
C ALA A 31 -9.92 8.25 -13.89
N GLY A 32 -9.59 7.17 -14.61
CA GLY A 32 -10.54 6.15 -15.02
C GLY A 32 -11.18 5.42 -13.83
N ALA A 33 -10.36 5.01 -12.86
CA ALA A 33 -10.84 4.39 -11.62
C ALA A 33 -11.73 5.35 -10.82
N ALA A 34 -11.33 6.63 -10.68
CA ALA A 34 -12.13 7.65 -10.01
C ALA A 34 -13.46 7.90 -10.74
N ALA A 35 -13.48 7.90 -12.07
CA ALA A 35 -14.71 8.06 -12.86
C ALA A 35 -15.67 6.88 -12.66
N LEU A 36 -15.15 5.64 -12.58
CA LEU A 36 -15.95 4.45 -12.30
C LEU A 36 -16.51 4.48 -10.86
N ILE A 37 -15.70 4.85 -9.88
CA ILE A 37 -16.15 5.00 -8.48
C ILE A 37 -17.22 6.10 -8.36
N ARG A 38 -17.05 7.22 -9.08
CA ARG A 38 -18.04 8.32 -9.13
C ARG A 38 -19.38 7.85 -9.71
N ARG A 39 -19.36 6.92 -10.67
CA ARG A 39 -20.54 6.37 -11.34
C ARG A 39 -21.23 5.26 -10.54
N LEU A 40 -20.47 4.49 -9.76
CA LEU A 40 -21.00 3.45 -8.87
C LEU A 40 -21.47 4.02 -7.52
N GLY A 41 -20.96 5.18 -7.11
CA GLY A 41 -21.39 5.89 -5.90
C GLY A 41 -21.32 5.02 -4.64
N PRO A 42 -22.34 5.02 -3.77
CA PRO A 42 -22.31 4.26 -2.51
C PRO A 42 -22.19 2.74 -2.73
N LEU A 43 -22.70 2.20 -3.85
CA LEU A 43 -22.54 0.79 -4.20
C LEU A 43 -21.07 0.45 -4.53
N GLY A 44 -20.34 1.40 -5.13
CA GLY A 44 -18.91 1.24 -5.38
C GLY A 44 -18.11 1.09 -4.09
N LEU A 45 -18.45 1.84 -3.03
CA LEU A 45 -17.81 1.69 -1.73
C LEU A 45 -18.09 0.34 -1.09
N VAL A 46 -19.33 -0.15 -1.17
CA VAL A 46 -19.69 -1.48 -0.66
C VAL A 46 -18.94 -2.58 -1.43
N ALA A 47 -18.89 -2.49 -2.75
CA ALA A 47 -18.17 -3.45 -3.58
C ALA A 47 -16.66 -3.43 -3.29
N VAL A 48 -16.06 -2.26 -3.10
CA VAL A 48 -14.64 -2.14 -2.72
C VAL A 48 -14.40 -2.68 -1.30
N ALA A 49 -15.32 -2.44 -0.36
CA ALA A 49 -15.19 -2.96 0.99
C ALA A 49 -15.29 -4.50 1.03
N VAL A 50 -16.32 -5.06 0.41
CA VAL A 50 -16.53 -6.52 0.36
C VAL A 50 -15.48 -7.21 -0.50
N GLY A 51 -15.24 -6.69 -1.70
CA GLY A 51 -14.23 -7.22 -2.62
C GLY A 51 -12.81 -7.07 -2.07
N GLY A 52 -12.49 -5.94 -1.44
CA GLY A 52 -11.21 -5.72 -0.77
C GLY A 52 -11.01 -6.63 0.44
N TYR A 53 -12.06 -6.90 1.22
CA TYR A 53 -11.99 -7.85 2.33
C TYR A 53 -11.79 -9.29 1.86
N ALA A 54 -12.56 -9.74 0.86
CA ALA A 54 -12.41 -11.06 0.27
C ALA A 54 -11.03 -11.25 -0.38
N LEU A 55 -10.55 -10.24 -1.11
CA LEU A 55 -9.22 -10.25 -1.72
C LEU A 55 -8.12 -10.28 -0.65
N LYS A 56 -8.24 -9.47 0.41
CA LYS A 56 -7.30 -9.48 1.53
C LYS A 56 -7.25 -10.85 2.19
N ARG A 57 -8.40 -11.50 2.45
CA ARG A 57 -8.44 -12.85 3.01
C ARG A 57 -7.75 -13.88 2.11
N HIS A 58 -7.90 -13.76 0.80
CA HIS A 58 -7.23 -14.64 -0.16
C HIS A 58 -5.72 -14.39 -0.28
N LEU A 59 -5.29 -13.13 -0.25
CA LEU A 59 -3.88 -12.78 -0.26
C LEU A 59 -3.20 -13.23 1.03
N ASP A 60 -3.82 -13.00 2.19
CA ASP A 60 -3.32 -13.43 3.50
C ASP A 60 -3.18 -14.95 3.56
N ALA A 61 -4.15 -15.69 3.00
CA ALA A 61 -4.08 -17.14 2.89
C ALA A 61 -2.95 -17.63 1.97
N LYS A 62 -2.60 -16.87 0.91
CA LYS A 62 -1.45 -17.18 0.04
C LYS A 62 -0.12 -16.73 0.64
N SER A 63 -0.09 -15.62 1.37
CA SER A 63 1.09 -15.11 2.06
C SER A 63 1.45 -15.97 3.27
N ALA A 64 0.47 -16.64 3.91
CA ALA A 64 0.73 -17.66 4.92
C ALA A 64 1.41 -18.92 4.36
N GLU A 65 1.35 -19.14 3.04
CA GLU A 65 1.97 -20.28 2.34
C GLU A 65 3.24 -19.87 1.56
N GLN A 66 3.60 -18.58 1.60
CA GLN A 66 4.81 -18.05 0.99
C GLN A 66 5.75 -17.57 2.11
N PRO A 67 6.63 -18.44 2.63
CA PRO A 67 7.85 -17.96 3.28
C PRO A 67 8.69 -17.29 2.19
N ALA A 68 8.59 -15.98 2.12
CA ALA A 68 9.64 -15.12 1.59
C ALA A 68 10.22 -14.45 2.86
N ASP A 69 11.31 -14.92 3.47
CA ASP A 69 12.61 -15.23 2.87
C ASP A 69 12.96 -14.19 1.80
N GLY A 70 13.70 -13.16 2.22
CA GLY A 70 14.21 -12.14 1.31
C GLY A 70 14.39 -10.71 1.85
N GLN A 71 14.19 -10.44 3.14
CA GLN A 71 14.68 -9.18 3.76
C GLN A 71 15.32 -9.43 5.13
N ASP A 72 16.12 -10.48 5.18
CA ASP A 72 17.13 -10.79 6.19
C ASP A 72 18.53 -10.73 5.56
N ASN A 73 18.78 -9.81 4.62
CA ASN A 73 20.14 -9.31 4.43
C ASN A 73 20.35 -8.11 5.36
N GLU A 74 20.43 -8.46 6.63
CA GLU A 74 21.36 -7.94 7.63
C GLU A 74 21.40 -6.42 7.81
N MET A 75 20.77 -6.00 8.92
CA MET A 75 21.02 -4.73 9.59
C MET A 75 22.51 -4.55 9.91
N PRO A 76 22.97 -3.29 9.96
CA PRO A 76 24.28 -2.94 10.46
C PRO A 76 24.39 -3.19 11.98
N ALA A 77 25.64 -3.30 12.43
CA ALA A 77 26.13 -3.20 13.82
C ALA A 77 26.18 -4.50 14.65
N ASP A 78 27.40 -5.05 14.74
CA ASP A 78 28.03 -5.61 15.95
C ASP A 78 29.52 -5.75 15.59
N GLU A 79 30.42 -4.83 15.96
CA GLU A 79 30.94 -4.67 17.32
C GLU A 79 31.19 -6.00 18.07
N ALA A 80 32.07 -6.86 17.55
CA ALA A 80 32.76 -7.82 18.41
C ALA A 80 34.15 -8.18 17.88
N GLY A 81 35.19 -7.75 18.59
CA GLY A 81 36.48 -8.45 18.58
C GLY A 81 37.69 -7.64 18.14
N GLN A 82 38.30 -6.93 19.09
CA GLN A 82 39.76 -6.95 19.19
C GLN A 82 40.24 -8.41 19.16
N PRO A 83 41.28 -8.71 18.37
CA PRO A 83 42.53 -9.09 19.00
C PRO A 83 43.73 -8.45 18.32
N GLY A 84 44.73 -8.09 19.13
CA GLY A 84 45.98 -7.51 18.65
C GLY A 84 46.91 -8.50 17.94
N GLN A 85 47.76 -7.90 17.10
CA GLN A 85 49.17 -8.25 16.85
C GLN A 85 49.45 -9.56 16.08
N PRO A 86 50.65 -9.73 15.46
CA PRO A 86 51.87 -8.91 15.49
C PRO A 86 51.94 -7.77 14.45
#